data_AF-A0A928S5Y9-F1
#
_entry.id   AF-A0A928S5Y9-F1
#
_cell.length_a   1.000
_cell.length_b   1.000
_cell.length_c   1.000
_cell.angle_alpha   90.00
_cell.angle_beta   90.00
_cell.angle_gamma   90.00
#
_symmetry.space_group_name_H-M   'P 1'
#
loop_
_entity.id
_entity.type
_entity.pdbx_description
1 polymer ?
#
loop_
_entity_poly.entity_id
_entity_poly.type
_entity_poly.pdbx_seq_one_letter_code
_entity_poly.pdbx_strand_id
1 'polypeptide(L)'
;MEANFVQDGCKLDYTAVAALKGGDVIQLADGRAAVVPTGVDAGGVIGASVEGVYEIAKTTGINLLKGGDVYWDVSAGKAHFRPESGTPDFLVGVCVKDAASADTTVKVAINTRSRYVIDLSADHEWTAEATNGLGVTALPGATQKLEFDAVAEAAQAAILSNHAVPKEAGPILEARVAVFNIGDNAALDIDIGLASSSHATDFEAIANLVAAHLDGTSLDIKVHSDDGTTDVAPVDSTIDAVDDTFFELWIDCRNPADVQVYVNGVDAVPAGTTLTLAAATNALKAIAHMEKTSDDTVADVRISRLRVRTSTE
;
A
#
# COMPACT_ATOMS: atom_id res chain seq x y z
N MET A 1 -30.39 -3.72 -39.48
CA MET A 1 -28.95 -3.76 -39.17
C MET A 1 -28.82 -3.60 -37.67
N GLU A 2 -28.26 -4.60 -36.98
CA GLU A 2 -28.33 -4.68 -35.51
C GLU A 2 -27.04 -4.22 -34.82
N ALA A 3 -25.90 -4.22 -35.53
CA ALA A 3 -24.65 -3.66 -35.05
C ALA A 3 -23.82 -3.07 -36.20
N ASN A 4 -23.11 -1.98 -35.91
CA ASN A 4 -22.10 -1.37 -36.77
C ASN A 4 -20.76 -1.42 -36.05
N PHE A 5 -19.71 -1.83 -36.76
CA PHE A 5 -18.35 -1.60 -36.29
C PHE A 5 -18.03 -0.11 -36.43
N VAL A 6 -17.64 0.53 -35.32
CA VAL A 6 -17.31 1.96 -35.28
C VAL A 6 -15.79 2.15 -35.27
N GLN A 7 -15.08 1.46 -34.38
CA GLN A 7 -13.62 1.57 -34.23
C GLN A 7 -13.06 0.38 -33.44
N ASP A 8 -11.73 0.23 -33.49
CA ASP A 8 -11.01 -0.74 -32.67
C ASP A 8 -11.05 -0.34 -31.18
N GLY A 9 -11.09 -1.31 -30.27
CA GLY A 9 -11.16 -1.04 -28.83
C GLY A 9 -9.89 -0.42 -28.24
N CYS A 10 -8.74 -0.53 -28.93
CA CYS A 10 -7.46 0.01 -28.46
C CYS A 10 -7.28 1.52 -28.69
N LYS A 11 -8.09 2.13 -29.55
CA LYS A 11 -8.12 3.58 -29.80
C LYS A 11 -9.55 4.09 -29.83
N LEU A 12 -9.80 5.17 -29.12
CA LEU A 12 -11.13 5.77 -29.06
C LEU A 12 -11.09 7.20 -29.56
N ASP A 13 -12.03 7.52 -30.45
CA ASP A 13 -12.28 8.88 -30.87
C ASP A 13 -12.57 9.78 -29.65
N TYR A 14 -11.75 10.81 -29.51
CA TYR A 14 -11.82 11.82 -28.46
C TYR A 14 -11.83 13.21 -29.09
N THR A 15 -12.85 14.00 -28.77
CA THR A 15 -12.92 15.41 -29.15
C THR A 15 -12.23 16.26 -28.11
N ALA A 16 -11.13 16.90 -28.48
CA ALA A 16 -10.30 17.67 -27.56
C ALA A 16 -11.03 18.91 -27.03
N VAL A 17 -11.14 19.02 -25.70
CA VAL A 17 -11.76 20.20 -25.05
C VAL A 17 -10.80 21.39 -24.95
N ALA A 18 -9.50 21.12 -25.05
CA ALA A 18 -8.41 22.09 -25.11
C ALA A 18 -7.33 21.55 -26.07
N ALA A 19 -6.37 22.40 -26.46
CA ALA A 19 -5.25 21.93 -27.27
C ALA A 19 -4.39 20.92 -26.48
N LEU A 20 -4.12 19.76 -27.08
CA LEU A 20 -3.34 18.68 -26.49
C LEU A 20 -2.08 18.42 -27.32
N LYS A 21 -1.05 17.90 -26.66
CA LYS A 21 0.22 17.46 -27.24
C LYS A 21 0.27 15.94 -27.33
N GLY A 22 1.13 15.44 -28.22
CA GLY A 22 1.48 14.03 -28.22
C GLY A 22 2.15 13.65 -26.90
N GLY A 23 1.68 12.58 -26.27
CA GLY A 23 2.11 12.11 -24.96
C GLY A 23 1.23 12.57 -23.79
N ASP A 24 0.27 13.49 -24.01
CA ASP A 24 -0.62 13.93 -22.93
C ASP A 24 -1.46 12.75 -22.42
N VAL A 25 -1.53 12.61 -21.10
CA VAL A 25 -2.36 11.62 -20.41
C VAL A 25 -3.66 12.29 -20.01
N ILE A 26 -4.78 11.72 -20.44
CA ILE A 26 -6.13 12.26 -20.20
C ILE A 26 -7.05 11.18 -19.63
N GLN A 27 -8.15 11.61 -19.01
CA GLN A 27 -9.25 10.73 -18.64
C GLN A 27 -10.39 10.86 -19.66
N LEU A 28 -10.91 9.73 -20.13
CA LEU A 28 -12.09 9.66 -20.98
C LEU A 28 -13.37 9.73 -20.14
N ALA A 29 -14.50 10.02 -20.80
CA ALA A 29 -15.80 10.16 -20.13
C ALA A 29 -16.30 8.87 -19.45
N ASP A 30 -15.75 7.72 -19.82
CA ASP A 30 -16.03 6.43 -19.18
C ASP A 30 -15.07 6.10 -18.02
N GLY A 31 -14.20 7.04 -17.65
CA GLY A 31 -13.27 6.94 -16.54
C GLY A 31 -11.92 6.30 -16.87
N ARG A 32 -11.73 5.76 -18.09
CA ARG A 32 -10.44 5.18 -18.50
C ARG A 32 -9.39 6.24 -18.78
N ALA A 33 -8.14 5.89 -18.52
CA ALA A 33 -7.01 6.69 -18.96
C ALA A 33 -6.78 6.52 -20.47
N ALA A 34 -6.33 7.58 -21.14
CA ALA A 34 -5.88 7.50 -22.51
C ALA A 34 -4.62 8.35 -22.73
N VAL A 35 -3.80 7.93 -23.69
CA VAL A 35 -2.61 8.67 -24.13
C VAL A 35 -2.86 9.25 -25.53
N VAL A 36 -2.65 10.55 -25.67
CA VAL A 36 -2.78 11.25 -26.95
C VAL A 36 -1.57 10.93 -27.83
N PRO A 37 -1.74 10.26 -28.99
CA PRO A 37 -0.59 9.83 -29.80
C PRO A 37 0.09 10.99 -30.54
N THR A 38 -0.69 12.00 -30.93
CA THR A 38 -0.23 13.19 -31.66
C THR A 38 -1.04 14.40 -31.22
N GLY A 39 -0.45 15.60 -31.27
CA GLY A 39 -1.15 16.81 -30.86
C GLY A 39 -2.42 17.10 -31.67
N VAL A 40 -3.37 17.77 -31.02
CA VAL A 40 -4.67 18.13 -31.58
C VAL A 40 -5.14 19.46 -30.98
N ASP A 41 -5.66 20.35 -31.83
CA ASP A 41 -6.23 21.61 -31.38
C ASP A 41 -7.60 21.41 -30.72
N ALA A 42 -8.05 22.37 -29.91
CA ALA A 42 -9.37 22.33 -29.30
C ALA A 42 -10.49 22.17 -30.36
N GLY A 43 -11.42 21.26 -30.10
CA GLY A 43 -12.50 20.87 -31.02
C GLY A 43 -12.10 19.84 -32.07
N GLY A 44 -10.81 19.52 -32.23
CA GLY A 44 -10.35 18.44 -33.10
C GLY A 44 -10.64 17.05 -32.53
N VAL A 45 -10.78 16.06 -33.42
CA VAL A 45 -10.96 14.66 -33.04
C VAL A 45 -9.66 13.89 -33.23
N ILE A 46 -9.28 13.10 -32.23
CA ILE A 46 -8.09 12.24 -32.26
C ILE A 46 -8.44 10.84 -31.75
N GLY A 47 -7.80 9.80 -32.30
CA GLY A 47 -7.87 8.44 -31.75
C GLY A 47 -6.93 8.30 -30.54
N ALA A 48 -7.44 8.56 -29.35
CA ALA A 48 -6.70 8.44 -28.09
C ALA A 48 -6.46 6.97 -27.74
N SER A 49 -5.25 6.62 -27.32
CA SER A 49 -4.87 5.22 -27.09
C SER A 49 -5.27 4.79 -25.68
N VAL A 50 -6.02 3.70 -25.56
CA VAL A 50 -6.54 3.18 -24.27
C VAL A 50 -5.93 1.83 -23.86
N GLU A 51 -4.98 1.34 -24.64
CA GLU A 51 -4.22 0.13 -24.34
C GLU A 51 -2.73 0.36 -24.66
N GLY A 52 -1.87 -0.43 -24.02
CA GLY A 52 -0.42 -0.47 -24.27
C GLY A 52 0.40 -0.15 -23.04
N VAL A 53 1.72 -0.22 -23.21
CA VAL A 53 2.70 0.17 -22.18
C VAL A 53 3.33 1.50 -22.58
N TYR A 54 3.21 2.50 -21.71
CA TYR A 54 3.75 3.84 -21.92
C TYR A 54 4.78 4.18 -20.86
N GLU A 55 5.82 4.90 -21.26
CA GLU A 55 6.77 5.52 -20.33
C GLU A 55 6.23 6.90 -19.95
N ILE A 56 5.91 7.06 -18.67
CA ILE A 56 5.22 8.23 -18.13
C ILE A 56 6.11 8.89 -17.10
N ALA A 57 6.24 10.22 -17.14
CA ALA A 57 7.00 10.94 -16.12
C ALA A 57 6.35 10.74 -14.73
N LYS A 58 7.15 10.41 -13.72
CA LYS A 58 6.66 10.20 -12.35
C LYS A 58 7.07 11.31 -11.39
N THR A 59 6.41 11.38 -10.25
CA THR A 59 6.83 12.24 -9.14
C THR A 59 8.23 11.80 -8.66
N THR A 60 9.08 12.77 -8.35
CA THR A 60 10.45 12.55 -7.89
C THR A 60 10.47 12.08 -6.44
N GLY A 61 11.44 11.25 -6.06
CA GLY A 61 11.62 10.85 -4.66
C GLY A 61 10.76 9.68 -4.19
N ILE A 62 9.82 9.21 -5.02
CA ILE A 62 8.97 8.04 -4.72
C ILE A 62 9.39 6.80 -5.51
N ASN A 63 9.32 5.64 -4.91
CA ASN A 63 9.43 4.36 -5.58
C ASN A 63 8.05 3.93 -6.11
N LEU A 64 8.02 3.17 -7.20
CA LEU A 64 6.81 2.52 -7.71
C LEU A 64 7.14 1.06 -8.03
N LEU A 65 6.46 0.14 -7.36
CA LEU A 65 6.76 -1.29 -7.47
C LEU A 65 6.01 -1.91 -8.66
N LYS A 66 6.69 -2.78 -9.43
CA LYS A 66 6.12 -3.58 -10.53
C LYS A 66 4.88 -4.31 -10.05
N GLY A 67 3.76 -4.15 -10.72
CA GLY A 67 2.47 -4.74 -10.38
C GLY A 67 1.58 -3.86 -9.52
N GLY A 68 2.10 -2.76 -8.96
CA GLY A 68 1.32 -1.76 -8.22
C GLY A 68 0.52 -0.84 -9.12
N ASP A 69 -0.60 -0.34 -8.60
CA ASP A 69 -1.47 0.62 -9.27
C ASP A 69 -0.74 1.98 -9.42
N VAL A 70 -0.94 2.65 -10.56
CA VAL A 70 -0.36 3.97 -10.86
C VAL A 70 -1.47 4.93 -11.22
N TYR A 71 -1.47 6.08 -10.56
CA TYR A 71 -2.44 7.16 -10.73
C TYR A 71 -1.80 8.33 -11.48
N TRP A 72 -2.62 9.11 -12.18
CA TRP A 72 -2.22 10.37 -12.76
C TRP A 72 -2.57 11.47 -11.79
N ASP A 73 -1.55 12.18 -11.30
CA ASP A 73 -1.70 13.44 -10.60
C ASP A 73 -1.93 14.53 -11.65
N VAL A 74 -3.19 14.98 -11.76
CA VAL A 74 -3.59 16.00 -12.73
C VAL A 74 -2.95 17.34 -12.40
N SER A 75 -2.75 17.63 -11.12
CA SER A 75 -2.22 18.90 -10.65
C SER A 75 -0.72 19.06 -10.92
N ALA A 76 0.04 17.97 -10.81
CA ALA A 76 1.47 17.93 -11.11
C ALA A 76 1.80 17.52 -12.56
N GLY A 77 0.85 16.86 -13.25
CA GLY A 77 1.09 16.26 -14.55
C GLY A 77 2.10 15.12 -14.49
N LYS A 78 1.97 14.24 -13.48
CA LYS A 78 2.93 13.16 -13.18
C LYS A 78 2.21 11.89 -12.75
N ALA A 79 2.85 10.75 -12.98
CA ALA A 79 2.47 9.47 -12.38
C ALA A 79 2.78 9.46 -10.88
N HIS A 80 1.83 8.95 -10.09
CA HIS A 80 1.87 8.86 -8.64
C HIS A 80 1.31 7.50 -8.17
N PHE A 81 1.51 7.15 -6.90
CA PHE A 81 1.08 5.85 -6.35
C PHE A 81 -0.34 5.82 -5.78
N ARG A 82 -0.92 7.01 -5.56
CA ARG A 82 -2.29 7.19 -5.08
C ARG A 82 -2.86 8.50 -5.62
N PRO A 83 -4.19 8.66 -5.67
CA PRO A 83 -4.80 9.96 -5.95
C PRO A 83 -4.67 10.88 -4.73
N GLU A 84 -4.49 12.18 -4.97
CA GLU A 84 -4.48 13.20 -3.92
C GLU A 84 -5.92 13.63 -3.55
N SER A 85 -6.17 13.93 -2.28
CA SER A 85 -7.52 14.27 -1.83
C SER A 85 -8.02 15.57 -2.48
N GLY A 86 -9.26 15.56 -2.97
CA GLY A 86 -9.88 16.75 -3.59
C GLY A 86 -9.39 17.09 -5.00
N THR A 87 -8.60 16.20 -5.62
CA THR A 87 -8.11 16.38 -6.99
C THR A 87 -8.86 15.47 -7.97
N PRO A 88 -8.88 15.79 -9.28
CA PRO A 88 -9.46 14.92 -10.31
C PRO A 88 -8.50 13.79 -10.74
N ASP A 89 -7.64 13.34 -9.85
CA ASP A 89 -6.68 12.26 -10.12
C ASP A 89 -7.39 10.95 -10.46
N PHE A 90 -6.81 10.18 -11.36
CA PHE A 90 -7.42 8.96 -11.87
C PHE A 90 -6.40 7.84 -12.05
N LEU A 91 -6.88 6.59 -12.01
CA LEU A 91 -6.02 5.44 -12.27
C LEU A 91 -5.58 5.46 -13.74
N VAL A 92 -4.27 5.38 -13.95
CA VAL A 92 -3.67 5.20 -15.27
C VAL A 92 -3.58 3.71 -15.60
N GLY A 93 -3.06 2.90 -14.69
CA GLY A 93 -2.86 1.48 -14.93
C GLY A 93 -1.94 0.83 -13.90
N VAL A 94 -1.15 -0.15 -14.35
CA VAL A 94 -0.22 -0.89 -13.48
C VAL A 94 1.22 -0.69 -13.91
N CYS A 95 2.10 -0.52 -12.94
CA CYS A 95 3.55 -0.45 -13.13
C CYS A 95 4.08 -1.77 -13.71
N VAL A 96 4.78 -1.77 -14.84
CA VAL A 96 5.30 -3.02 -15.47
C VAL A 96 6.72 -3.36 -15.04
N LYS A 97 7.44 -2.40 -14.45
CA LYS A 97 8.80 -2.54 -13.94
C LYS A 97 9.00 -1.55 -12.80
N ASP A 98 9.69 -1.96 -11.74
CA ASP A 98 10.06 -1.07 -10.65
C ASP A 98 10.71 0.22 -11.18
N ALA A 99 10.26 1.35 -10.64
CA ALA A 99 10.86 2.65 -10.86
C ALA A 99 11.37 3.15 -9.50
N ALA A 100 12.68 3.35 -9.41
CA ALA A 100 13.34 3.80 -8.19
C ALA A 100 13.02 5.28 -7.90
N SER A 101 13.29 5.72 -6.66
CA SER A 101 13.12 7.11 -6.23
C SER A 101 13.81 8.13 -7.16
N ALA A 102 15.01 7.77 -7.64
CA ALA A 102 15.83 8.57 -8.55
C ALA A 102 15.38 8.52 -10.03
N ASP A 103 14.56 7.54 -10.42
CA ASP A 103 14.04 7.48 -11.78
C ASP A 103 13.06 8.64 -12.03
N THR A 104 13.09 9.18 -13.24
CA THR A 104 12.19 10.28 -13.65
C THR A 104 10.93 9.80 -14.34
N THR A 105 10.86 8.50 -14.67
CA THR A 105 9.78 7.89 -15.45
C THR A 105 9.43 6.51 -14.92
N VAL A 106 8.19 6.07 -15.18
CA VAL A 106 7.69 4.73 -14.91
C VAL A 106 7.04 4.15 -16.16
N LYS A 107 7.17 2.83 -16.37
CA LYS A 107 6.47 2.15 -17.45
C LYS A 107 5.14 1.62 -16.94
N VAL A 108 4.04 1.99 -17.59
CA VAL A 108 2.67 1.69 -17.12
C VAL A 108 1.89 0.99 -18.22
N ALA A 109 1.32 -0.17 -17.91
CA ALA A 109 0.29 -0.81 -18.72
C ALA A 109 -1.05 -0.12 -18.42
N ILE A 110 -1.53 0.73 -19.34
CA ILE A 110 -2.69 1.58 -19.10
C ILE A 110 -3.99 0.76 -19.03
N ASN A 111 -4.96 1.23 -18.25
CA ASN A 111 -6.25 0.61 -17.98
C ASN A 111 -6.17 -0.85 -17.47
N THR A 112 -5.00 -1.27 -16.98
CA THR A 112 -4.82 -2.53 -16.27
C THR A 112 -4.97 -2.29 -14.77
N ARG A 113 -5.45 -3.29 -14.02
CA ARG A 113 -5.58 -3.26 -12.56
C ARG A 113 -4.63 -4.26 -11.92
N SER A 114 -4.11 -3.93 -10.75
CA SER A 114 -3.34 -4.87 -9.94
C SER A 114 -4.17 -6.11 -9.60
N ARG A 115 -3.47 -7.24 -9.41
CA ARG A 115 -4.07 -8.51 -9.01
C ARG A 115 -3.56 -8.89 -7.62
N TYR A 116 -4.46 -8.90 -6.65
CA TYR A 116 -4.16 -9.27 -5.28
C TYR A 116 -4.59 -10.71 -5.03
N VAL A 117 -3.79 -11.44 -4.25
CA VAL A 117 -4.13 -12.77 -3.73
C VAL A 117 -4.76 -12.70 -2.35
N ILE A 118 -4.58 -11.57 -1.66
CA ILE A 118 -5.21 -11.20 -0.40
C ILE A 118 -5.67 -9.76 -0.57
N ASP A 119 -6.95 -9.47 -0.37
CA ASP A 119 -7.48 -8.10 -0.26
C ASP A 119 -8.58 -8.04 0.80
N LEU A 120 -8.23 -7.56 1.99
CA LEU A 120 -9.16 -7.51 3.12
C LEU A 120 -10.33 -6.55 2.87
N SER A 121 -10.15 -5.56 1.99
CA SER A 121 -11.17 -4.56 1.68
C SER A 121 -12.21 -5.06 0.67
N ALA A 122 -11.84 -6.01 -0.19
CA ALA A 122 -12.72 -6.55 -1.23
C ALA A 122 -13.35 -7.89 -0.85
N ASP A 123 -12.55 -8.80 -0.29
CA ASP A 123 -12.96 -10.19 -0.10
C ASP A 123 -13.56 -10.44 1.30
N HIS A 124 -13.31 -9.53 2.25
CA HIS A 124 -13.65 -9.68 3.67
C HIS A 124 -13.15 -11.01 4.29
N GLU A 125 -12.10 -11.61 3.72
CA GLU A 125 -11.51 -12.87 4.18
C GLU A 125 -10.43 -12.64 5.25
N TRP A 126 -10.86 -12.17 6.42
CA TRP A 126 -10.00 -11.94 7.57
C TRP A 126 -10.60 -12.45 8.89
N THR A 127 -9.72 -12.61 9.86
CA THR A 127 -10.05 -12.95 11.25
C THR A 127 -9.68 -11.78 12.15
N ALA A 128 -10.59 -11.40 13.05
CA ALA A 128 -10.26 -10.52 14.17
C ALA A 128 -9.83 -11.37 15.37
N GLU A 129 -8.75 -10.98 16.00
CA GLU A 129 -8.30 -11.51 17.27
C GLU A 129 -8.23 -10.37 18.27
N ALA A 130 -8.88 -10.55 19.42
CA ALA A 130 -8.88 -9.56 20.48
C ALA A 130 -8.82 -10.24 21.84
N THR A 131 -8.03 -9.65 22.73
CA THR A 131 -7.97 -10.01 24.15
C THR A 131 -8.16 -8.72 24.92
N ASN A 132 -9.20 -8.64 25.76
CA ASN A 132 -9.52 -7.43 26.52
C ASN A 132 -9.67 -6.16 25.64
N GLY A 133 -9.78 -4.96 26.25
CA GLY A 133 -9.95 -3.70 25.52
C GLY A 133 -11.20 -3.62 24.62
N LEU A 134 -11.21 -2.68 23.67
CA LEU A 134 -12.33 -2.49 22.73
C LEU A 134 -12.21 -3.36 21.46
N GLY A 135 -11.01 -3.82 21.14
CA GLY A 135 -10.76 -4.81 20.08
C GLY A 135 -10.87 -4.24 18.67
N VAL A 136 -11.47 -5.01 17.76
CA VAL A 136 -11.60 -4.66 16.34
C VAL A 136 -13.04 -4.30 15.99
N THR A 137 -13.24 -3.14 15.37
CA THR A 137 -14.53 -2.68 14.83
C THR A 137 -14.44 -2.46 13.32
N ALA A 138 -15.34 -3.09 12.55
CA ALA A 138 -15.50 -2.78 11.13
C ALA A 138 -16.31 -1.48 10.94
N LEU A 139 -15.74 -0.51 10.22
CA LEU A 139 -16.36 0.76 9.86
C LEU A 139 -16.92 0.73 8.42
N PRO A 140 -17.85 1.64 8.08
CA PRO A 140 -18.31 1.79 6.69
C PRO A 140 -17.14 2.02 5.71
N GLY A 141 -17.24 1.45 4.51
CA GLY A 141 -16.18 1.56 3.49
C GLY A 141 -15.03 0.57 3.66
N ALA A 142 -15.28 -0.58 4.30
CA ALA A 142 -14.32 -1.67 4.49
C ALA A 142 -13.05 -1.27 5.27
N THR A 143 -13.16 -0.24 6.13
CA THR A 143 -12.09 0.16 7.05
C THR A 143 -12.23 -0.60 8.36
N GLN A 144 -11.11 -1.07 8.92
CA GLN A 144 -11.05 -1.74 10.22
C GLN A 144 -10.42 -0.79 11.23
N LYS A 145 -11.03 -0.67 12.40
CA LYS A 145 -10.54 0.11 13.52
C LYS A 145 -10.06 -0.84 14.62
N LEU A 146 -8.82 -0.69 15.05
CA LEU A 146 -8.25 -1.33 16.24
C LEU A 146 -8.28 -0.28 17.36
N GLU A 147 -8.84 -0.64 18.52
CA GLU A 147 -9.13 0.34 19.57
C GLU A 147 -8.90 -0.21 20.98
N PHE A 148 -8.35 0.64 21.86
CA PHE A 148 -8.24 0.39 23.31
C PHE A 148 -8.89 1.50 24.13
N ASP A 149 -9.43 1.11 25.28
CA ASP A 149 -9.93 2.02 26.31
C ASP A 149 -8.92 2.18 27.46
N ALA A 150 -9.27 3.07 28.39
CA ALA A 150 -8.41 3.43 29.53
C ALA A 150 -8.46 2.42 30.68
N VAL A 151 -8.60 1.13 30.38
CA VAL A 151 -8.50 0.06 31.37
C VAL A 151 -7.05 -0.40 31.44
N ALA A 152 -6.49 -0.40 32.65
CA ALA A 152 -5.13 -0.89 32.92
C ALA A 152 -5.09 -2.43 32.86
N GLU A 153 -4.88 -2.96 31.66
CA GLU A 153 -4.84 -4.39 31.40
C GLU A 153 -3.99 -4.70 30.17
N ALA A 154 -3.50 -5.94 30.09
CA ALA A 154 -2.90 -6.42 28.87
C ALA A 154 -4.00 -6.65 27.84
N ALA A 155 -3.86 -6.05 26.67
CA ALA A 155 -4.88 -6.12 25.62
C ALA A 155 -4.26 -6.31 24.24
N GLN A 156 -5.04 -6.90 23.33
CA GLN A 156 -4.69 -7.13 21.93
C GLN A 156 -5.89 -6.76 21.06
N ALA A 157 -5.64 -6.12 19.92
CA ALA A 157 -6.56 -5.98 18.81
C ALA A 157 -5.81 -6.26 17.50
N ALA A 158 -6.22 -7.27 16.74
CA ALA A 158 -5.54 -7.63 15.50
C ALA A 158 -6.51 -8.08 14.41
N ILE A 159 -6.16 -7.78 13.17
CA ILE A 159 -6.78 -8.35 11.97
C ILE A 159 -5.73 -9.13 11.19
N LEU A 160 -6.09 -10.35 10.77
CA LEU A 160 -5.21 -11.20 9.98
C LEU A 160 -5.94 -11.72 8.74
N SER A 161 -5.23 -11.81 7.62
CA SER A 161 -5.75 -12.54 6.46
C SER A 161 -5.96 -14.02 6.78
N ASN A 162 -7.08 -14.59 6.31
CA ASN A 162 -7.33 -16.03 6.46
C ASN A 162 -6.35 -16.84 5.61
N HIS A 163 -6.10 -16.37 4.39
CA HIS A 163 -5.07 -16.88 3.50
C HIS A 163 -3.67 -16.49 4.00
N ALA A 164 -2.69 -17.37 3.82
CA ALA A 164 -1.28 -17.10 4.09
C ALA A 164 -0.44 -17.43 2.85
N VAL A 165 0.62 -16.66 2.61
CA VAL A 165 1.52 -16.79 1.47
C VAL A 165 2.93 -17.16 1.92
N PRO A 166 3.59 -18.12 1.27
CA PRO A 166 4.98 -18.44 1.58
C PRO A 166 5.91 -17.32 1.08
N LYS A 167 7.07 -17.15 1.72
CA LYS A 167 8.05 -16.11 1.30
C LYS A 167 8.53 -16.31 -0.14
N GLU A 168 8.57 -17.55 -0.61
CA GLU A 168 9.00 -17.93 -1.96
C GLU A 168 8.06 -17.40 -3.04
N ALA A 169 6.83 -16.99 -2.68
CA ALA A 169 5.92 -16.33 -3.61
C ALA A 169 6.27 -14.85 -3.86
N GLY A 170 7.31 -14.32 -3.19
CA GLY A 170 7.70 -12.92 -3.27
C GLY A 170 6.54 -11.98 -2.95
N PRO A 171 5.95 -12.07 -1.74
CA PRO A 171 4.79 -11.27 -1.41
C PRO A 171 5.17 -9.78 -1.34
N ILE A 172 4.30 -8.94 -1.88
CA ILE A 172 4.35 -7.49 -1.73
C ILE A 172 3.06 -7.08 -1.03
N LEU A 173 3.19 -6.58 0.20
CA LEU A 173 2.09 -6.03 0.97
C LEU A 173 1.89 -4.56 0.61
N GLU A 174 0.64 -4.15 0.53
CA GLU A 174 0.24 -2.74 0.41
C GLU A 174 -0.86 -2.45 1.43
N ALA A 175 -0.63 -1.48 2.30
CA ALA A 175 -1.57 -1.05 3.33
C ALA A 175 -1.79 0.45 3.29
N ARG A 176 -2.97 0.88 3.76
CA ARG A 176 -3.31 2.29 3.94
C ARG A 176 -3.80 2.49 5.37
N VAL A 177 -2.97 3.16 6.16
CA VAL A 177 -3.04 3.20 7.63
C VAL A 177 -3.16 4.64 8.10
N ALA A 178 -3.95 4.89 9.15
CA ALA A 178 -3.97 6.15 9.87
C ALA A 178 -3.99 5.89 11.37
N VAL A 179 -3.20 6.65 12.12
CA VAL A 179 -3.21 6.66 13.58
C VAL A 179 -4.01 7.88 14.03
N PHE A 180 -5.15 7.66 14.66
CA PHE A 180 -6.03 8.70 15.21
C PHE A 180 -5.78 8.95 16.70
N ASN A 181 -5.17 7.97 17.36
CA ASN A 181 -4.67 8.12 18.71
C ASN A 181 -3.51 7.13 18.91
N ILE A 182 -2.31 7.68 19.08
CA ILE A 182 -1.07 6.92 19.29
C ILE A 182 -0.86 6.53 20.76
N GLY A 183 -1.79 6.87 21.65
CA GLY A 183 -1.64 6.63 23.07
C GLY A 183 -0.55 7.48 23.73
N ASP A 184 -0.42 7.29 25.04
CA ASP A 184 0.43 8.10 25.92
C ASP A 184 1.43 7.26 26.73
N ASN A 185 1.59 5.98 26.39
CA ASN A 185 2.61 5.11 26.94
C ASN A 185 3.24 4.21 25.84
N ALA A 186 4.56 4.06 25.88
CA ALA A 186 5.33 3.17 24.99
C ALA A 186 5.13 1.67 25.30
N ALA A 187 4.25 1.33 26.26
CA ALA A 187 3.78 -0.04 26.46
C ALA A 187 2.74 -0.48 25.42
N LEU A 188 2.21 0.47 24.63
CA LEU A 188 1.40 0.21 23.44
C LEU A 188 2.33 0.00 22.25
N ASP A 189 2.10 -1.08 21.52
CA ASP A 189 2.80 -1.37 20.27
C ASP A 189 1.76 -1.47 19.14
N ILE A 190 2.13 -1.03 17.94
CA ILE A 190 1.28 -1.04 16.74
C ILE A 190 2.11 -1.55 15.58
N ASP A 191 1.70 -2.68 15.01
CA ASP A 191 2.44 -3.36 13.96
C ASP A 191 1.58 -3.63 12.72
N ILE A 192 2.07 -3.21 11.56
CA ILE A 192 1.41 -3.46 10.26
C ILE A 192 2.41 -4.10 9.31
N GLY A 193 2.07 -5.29 8.82
CA GLY A 193 2.96 -5.99 7.90
C GLY A 193 2.56 -7.43 7.60
N LEU A 194 3.57 -8.27 7.48
CA LEU A 194 3.46 -9.69 7.17
C LEU A 194 3.97 -10.50 8.37
N ALA A 195 3.14 -11.37 8.94
CA ALA A 195 3.54 -12.20 10.06
C ALA A 195 2.91 -13.60 10.00
N SER A 196 3.56 -14.57 10.64
CA SER A 196 3.07 -15.95 10.70
C SER A 196 1.92 -16.17 11.69
N SER A 197 1.75 -15.26 12.66
CA SER A 197 0.71 -15.29 13.70
C SER A 197 0.45 -13.87 14.22
N SER A 198 -0.43 -13.75 15.21
CA SER A 198 -0.46 -12.63 16.16
C SER A 198 0.22 -13.01 17.48
N HIS A 199 0.33 -12.06 18.41
CA HIS A 199 0.68 -12.31 19.80
C HIS A 199 -0.16 -11.44 20.76
N ALA A 200 -0.35 -11.87 22.00
CA ALA A 200 -1.24 -11.18 22.93
C ALA A 200 -0.62 -9.93 23.58
N THR A 201 0.71 -9.84 23.67
CA THR A 201 1.41 -8.83 24.48
C THR A 201 2.79 -8.44 23.95
N ASP A 202 3.21 -8.94 22.78
CA ASP A 202 4.60 -8.85 22.31
C ASP A 202 4.67 -9.34 20.86
N PHE A 203 4.49 -8.45 19.89
CA PHE A 203 4.52 -8.78 18.46
C PHE A 203 5.89 -9.34 18.04
N GLU A 204 6.98 -8.85 18.63
CA GLU A 204 8.35 -9.31 18.40
C GLU A 204 8.56 -10.79 18.76
N ALA A 205 7.71 -11.36 19.62
CA ALA A 205 7.74 -12.79 19.93
C ALA A 205 7.22 -13.70 18.78
N ILE A 206 6.68 -13.13 17.69
CA ILE A 206 6.20 -13.90 16.54
C ILE A 206 7.38 -14.43 15.73
N ALA A 207 7.49 -15.75 15.62
CA ALA A 207 8.63 -16.42 15.01
C ALA A 207 9.01 -15.98 13.59
N ASN A 208 8.05 -15.53 12.77
CA ASN A 208 8.34 -14.96 11.45
C ASN A 208 7.49 -13.71 11.22
N LEU A 209 8.13 -12.55 11.05
CA LEU A 209 7.49 -11.27 10.81
C LEU A 209 8.37 -10.31 10.00
N VAL A 210 7.72 -9.36 9.33
CA VAL A 210 8.29 -8.08 8.90
C VAL A 210 7.19 -7.04 8.94
N ALA A 211 7.43 -5.92 9.61
CA ALA A 211 6.40 -4.90 9.80
C ALA A 211 6.98 -3.50 9.96
N ALA A 212 6.11 -2.52 9.74
CA ALA A 212 6.26 -1.20 10.31
C ALA A 212 5.69 -1.21 11.72
N HIS A 213 6.43 -0.64 12.65
CA HIS A 213 6.17 -0.65 14.09
C HIS A 213 6.08 0.79 14.61
N LEU A 214 5.16 1.06 15.54
CA LEU A 214 5.09 2.31 16.28
C LEU A 214 4.87 2.02 17.76
N ASP A 215 5.66 2.64 18.63
CA ASP A 215 5.43 2.64 20.07
C ASP A 215 4.47 3.78 20.44
N GLY A 216 3.61 3.54 21.41
CA GLY A 216 2.76 4.59 21.94
C GLY A 216 3.58 5.77 22.47
N THR A 217 2.99 6.96 22.49
CA THR A 217 3.64 8.29 22.64
C THR A 217 4.42 8.80 21.44
N SER A 218 4.77 7.98 20.45
CA SER A 218 5.58 8.41 19.31
C SER A 218 4.93 8.07 17.97
N LEU A 219 4.95 9.04 17.05
CA LEU A 219 4.53 8.82 15.67
C LEU A 219 5.69 8.38 14.77
N ASP A 220 6.90 8.20 15.33
CA ASP A 220 8.06 7.72 14.59
C ASP A 220 7.76 6.30 14.05
N ILE A 221 7.84 6.11 12.73
CA ILE A 221 7.66 4.79 12.13
C ILE A 221 8.99 4.06 12.22
N LYS A 222 9.00 2.92 12.90
CA LYS A 222 10.12 1.97 12.90
C LYS A 222 9.86 0.83 11.93
N VAL A 223 10.91 0.08 11.61
CA VAL A 223 10.82 -1.17 10.84
C VAL A 223 11.61 -2.27 11.55
N HIS A 224 11.08 -3.50 11.50
CA HIS A 224 11.72 -4.68 12.10
C HIS A 224 11.40 -5.95 11.31
N SER A 225 12.14 -7.02 11.59
CA SER A 225 11.86 -8.35 11.04
C SER A 225 12.41 -9.46 11.93
N ASP A 226 11.72 -10.59 11.97
CA ASP A 226 12.25 -11.84 12.51
C ASP A 226 12.03 -12.96 11.48
N ASP A 227 13.07 -13.72 11.15
CA ASP A 227 12.99 -14.88 10.27
C ASP A 227 13.07 -16.23 11.00
N GLY A 228 12.95 -16.20 12.33
CA GLY A 228 13.01 -17.33 13.25
C GLY A 228 14.44 -17.74 13.59
N THR A 229 15.42 -17.00 13.07
CA THR A 229 16.87 -17.18 13.33
C THR A 229 17.56 -15.84 13.53
N THR A 230 17.24 -14.87 12.67
CA THR A 230 17.76 -13.52 12.67
C THR A 230 16.65 -12.58 13.09
N ASP A 231 16.83 -11.98 14.25
CA ASP A 231 15.98 -10.91 14.77
C ASP A 231 16.64 -9.55 14.49
N VAL A 232 15.90 -8.68 13.81
CA VAL A 232 16.25 -7.29 13.55
C VAL A 232 15.26 -6.44 14.33
N ALA A 233 15.68 -6.02 15.54
CA ALA A 233 14.89 -5.18 16.42
C ALA A 233 14.39 -3.88 15.74
N PRO A 234 13.30 -3.27 16.22
CA PRO A 234 12.78 -1.99 15.70
C PRO A 234 13.84 -0.91 15.52
N VAL A 235 14.00 -0.46 14.28
CA VAL A 235 14.90 0.66 13.92
C VAL A 235 14.06 1.81 13.35
N ASP A 236 14.29 3.02 13.84
CA ASP A 236 13.66 4.26 13.36
C ASP A 236 13.94 4.50 11.86
N SER A 237 12.86 4.64 11.07
CA SER A 237 12.91 4.91 9.63
C SER A 237 13.23 6.37 9.30
N THR A 238 13.21 7.26 10.29
CA THR A 238 13.23 8.73 10.16
C THR A 238 12.01 9.32 9.46
N ILE A 239 10.97 8.51 9.28
CA ILE A 239 9.67 8.91 8.73
C ILE A 239 8.64 8.85 9.84
N ASP A 240 7.91 9.94 10.01
CA ASP A 240 6.87 10.04 11.02
C ASP A 240 5.50 9.84 10.39
N ALA A 241 4.63 9.13 11.08
CA ALA A 241 3.20 9.20 10.83
C ALA A 241 2.70 10.63 11.14
N VAL A 242 1.66 11.05 10.44
CA VAL A 242 0.97 12.30 10.74
C VAL A 242 -0.36 11.94 11.38
N ASP A 243 -0.62 12.54 12.53
CA ASP A 243 -1.87 12.34 13.28
C ASP A 243 -3.10 12.54 12.37
N ASP A 244 -4.09 11.68 12.55
CA ASP A 244 -5.36 11.66 11.80
C ASP A 244 -5.20 11.55 10.26
N THR A 245 -4.01 11.19 9.75
CA THR A 245 -3.72 11.23 8.32
C THR A 245 -3.32 9.85 7.77
N PHE A 246 -3.96 9.45 6.68
CA PHE A 246 -3.62 8.20 6.01
C PHE A 246 -2.28 8.28 5.29
N PHE A 247 -1.39 7.35 5.61
CA PHE A 247 -0.17 7.04 4.86
C PHE A 247 -0.30 5.69 4.14
N GLU A 248 0.50 5.53 3.08
CA GLU A 248 0.67 4.25 2.39
C GLU A 248 1.89 3.52 2.95
N LEU A 249 1.75 2.23 3.23
CA LEU A 249 2.83 1.34 3.65
C LEU A 249 2.96 0.21 2.64
N TRP A 250 4.14 -0.02 2.09
CA TRP A 250 4.43 -1.18 1.26
C TRP A 250 5.59 -1.97 1.82
N ILE A 251 5.51 -3.31 1.76
CA ILE A 251 6.60 -4.20 2.13
C ILE A 251 6.87 -5.13 0.95
N ASP A 252 8.10 -5.13 0.45
CA ASP A 252 8.53 -5.90 -0.72
C ASP A 252 9.46 -7.04 -0.31
N CYS A 253 8.91 -8.25 -0.27
CA CYS A 253 9.63 -9.46 0.12
C CYS A 253 10.11 -10.29 -1.09
N ARG A 254 10.15 -9.72 -2.31
CA ARG A 254 10.65 -10.45 -3.49
C ARG A 254 12.09 -10.91 -3.31
N ASN A 255 12.91 -10.14 -2.60
CA ASN A 255 14.20 -10.58 -2.09
C ASN A 255 14.08 -10.84 -0.57
N PRO A 256 13.85 -12.09 -0.13
CA PRO A 256 13.68 -12.37 1.29
C PRO A 256 14.96 -12.19 2.11
N ALA A 257 16.13 -12.01 1.49
CA ALA A 257 17.37 -11.70 2.22
C ALA A 257 17.59 -10.19 2.43
N ASP A 258 16.77 -9.35 1.81
CA ASP A 258 16.88 -7.89 1.86
C ASP A 258 15.50 -7.28 1.59
N VAL A 259 14.61 -7.43 2.57
CA VAL A 259 13.21 -6.98 2.48
C VAL A 259 13.18 -5.45 2.53
N GLN A 260 12.47 -4.83 1.59
CA GLN A 260 12.34 -3.38 1.53
C GLN A 260 10.99 -2.93 2.09
N VAL A 261 10.96 -1.80 2.79
CA VAL A 261 9.74 -1.20 3.34
C VAL A 261 9.65 0.23 2.83
N TYR A 262 8.46 0.66 2.41
CA TYR A 262 8.22 2.00 1.89
C TYR A 262 7.06 2.67 2.61
N VAL A 263 7.24 3.92 3.03
CA VAL A 263 6.18 4.78 3.54
C VAL A 263 5.96 5.93 2.57
N ASN A 264 4.74 6.06 2.05
CA ASN A 264 4.39 7.03 1.00
C ASN A 264 5.35 6.99 -0.20
N GLY A 265 5.80 5.77 -0.57
CA GLY A 265 6.74 5.54 -1.65
C GLY A 265 8.21 5.86 -1.33
N VAL A 266 8.53 6.42 -0.16
CA VAL A 266 9.91 6.66 0.30
C VAL A 266 10.41 5.41 1.00
N ASP A 267 11.67 5.03 0.74
CA ASP A 267 12.31 3.90 1.43
C ASP A 267 12.43 4.20 2.93
N ALA A 268 11.87 3.29 3.73
CA ALA A 268 11.80 3.38 5.18
C ALA A 268 12.87 2.50 5.86
N VAL A 269 13.68 1.76 5.10
CA VAL A 269 14.77 0.95 5.67
C VAL A 269 16.01 1.84 5.86
N PRO A 270 16.47 2.06 7.10
CA PRO A 270 17.63 2.91 7.34
C PRO A 270 18.91 2.34 6.73
N ALA A 271 19.81 3.23 6.32
CA ALA A 271 21.10 2.82 5.79
C ALA A 271 21.89 1.99 6.83
N GLY A 272 22.30 0.77 6.44
CA GLY A 272 23.01 -0.16 7.31
C GLY A 272 22.12 -1.19 8.02
N THR A 273 20.80 -1.09 7.87
CA THR A 273 19.84 -2.11 8.29
C THR A 273 19.54 -3.04 7.13
N THR A 274 19.37 -4.34 7.42
CA THR A 274 18.91 -5.34 6.44
C THR A 274 17.81 -6.16 7.09
N LEU A 275 16.57 -5.93 6.67
CA LEU A 275 15.43 -6.75 7.08
C LEU A 275 15.47 -8.06 6.32
N THR A 276 15.17 -9.17 6.99
CA THR A 276 15.28 -10.51 6.40
C THR A 276 14.11 -11.40 6.78
N LEU A 277 13.71 -12.22 5.81
CA LEU A 277 12.84 -13.39 5.91
C LEU A 277 13.56 -14.65 5.37
N ALA A 278 14.88 -14.58 5.18
CA ALA A 278 15.66 -15.61 4.49
C ALA A 278 15.58 -16.98 5.17
N ALA A 279 15.51 -17.04 6.50
CA ALA A 279 15.32 -18.29 7.24
C ALA A 279 13.85 -18.64 7.53
N ALA A 280 12.88 -17.75 7.23
CA ALA A 280 11.49 -17.94 7.62
C ALA A 280 10.89 -19.24 7.05
N THR A 281 10.24 -20.03 7.90
CA THR A 281 9.69 -21.34 7.52
C THR A 281 8.17 -21.35 7.48
N ASN A 282 7.52 -20.41 8.17
CA ASN A 282 6.07 -20.31 8.20
C ASN A 282 5.56 -19.44 7.04
N ALA A 283 4.35 -19.75 6.57
CA ALA A 283 3.65 -18.86 5.65
C ALA A 283 3.22 -17.58 6.38
N LEU A 284 3.20 -16.47 5.65
CA LEU A 284 2.95 -15.13 6.17
C LEU A 284 1.53 -14.69 5.85
N LYS A 285 0.86 -14.07 6.81
CA LYS A 285 -0.45 -13.44 6.70
C LYS A 285 -0.26 -11.93 6.64
N ALA A 286 -1.13 -11.24 5.91
CA ALA A 286 -1.25 -9.80 6.06
C ALA A 286 -1.86 -9.51 7.43
N ILE A 287 -1.22 -8.66 8.20
CA ILE A 287 -1.61 -8.36 9.58
C ILE A 287 -1.57 -6.87 9.85
N ALA A 288 -2.56 -6.40 10.60
CA ALA A 288 -2.44 -5.19 11.40
C ALA A 288 -2.78 -5.57 12.83
N HIS A 289 -1.92 -5.18 13.75
CA HIS A 289 -1.90 -5.65 15.12
C HIS A 289 -1.58 -4.47 16.04
N MET A 290 -2.14 -4.55 17.24
CA MET A 290 -1.94 -3.57 18.28
C MET A 290 -2.09 -4.28 19.63
N GLU A 291 -1.18 -4.03 20.54
CA GLU A 291 -1.16 -4.62 21.87
C GLU A 291 -0.76 -3.59 22.91
N LYS A 292 -1.04 -3.89 24.18
CA LYS A 292 -0.41 -3.18 25.29
C LYS A 292 -0.03 -4.10 26.44
N THR A 293 1.10 -3.83 27.07
CA THR A 293 1.54 -4.55 28.28
C THR A 293 0.99 -3.87 29.54
N SER A 294 -0.20 -4.31 29.99
CA SER A 294 -0.86 -3.89 31.25
C SER A 294 -0.78 -2.40 31.58
N ASP A 295 -1.49 -1.57 30.81
CA ASP A 295 -1.46 -0.11 30.91
C ASP A 295 -2.82 0.51 30.55
N ASP A 296 -3.09 1.77 30.93
CA ASP A 296 -4.34 2.49 30.64
C ASP A 296 -4.28 3.39 29.40
N THR A 297 -3.23 3.29 28.58
CA THR A 297 -3.13 3.95 27.29
C THR A 297 -4.30 3.58 26.38
N VAL A 298 -4.84 4.60 25.71
CA VAL A 298 -5.92 4.54 24.73
C VAL A 298 -5.34 4.61 23.33
N ALA A 299 -5.96 3.94 22.36
CA ALA A 299 -5.46 3.93 20.98
C ALA A 299 -6.60 3.81 19.97
N ASP A 300 -6.42 4.39 18.78
CA ASP A 300 -7.32 4.27 17.62
C ASP A 300 -6.45 4.23 16.36
N VAL A 301 -6.34 3.03 15.76
CA VAL A 301 -5.62 2.80 14.51
C VAL A 301 -6.59 2.30 13.46
N ARG A 302 -6.53 2.87 12.25
CA ARG A 302 -7.47 2.56 11.17
C ARG A 302 -6.77 2.08 9.93
N ILE A 303 -7.25 0.95 9.43
CA ILE A 303 -6.74 0.27 8.23
C ILE A 303 -7.84 0.34 7.18
N SER A 304 -7.65 1.13 6.13
CA SER A 304 -8.62 1.24 5.03
C SER A 304 -8.33 0.28 3.87
N ARG A 305 -7.10 -0.26 3.85
CA ARG A 305 -6.63 -1.21 2.85
C ARG A 305 -5.52 -2.05 3.46
N LEU A 306 -5.60 -3.35 3.25
CA LEU A 306 -4.53 -4.31 3.57
C LEU A 306 -4.60 -5.43 2.53
N ARG A 307 -3.65 -5.43 1.61
CA ARG A 307 -3.67 -6.31 0.44
C ARG A 307 -2.28 -6.84 0.12
N VAL A 308 -2.22 -8.04 -0.45
CA VAL A 308 -0.97 -8.69 -0.85
C VAL A 308 -1.08 -9.18 -2.28
N ARG A 309 -0.03 -8.94 -3.04
CA ARG A 309 0.20 -9.51 -4.36
C ARG A 309 1.46 -10.34 -4.34
N THR A 310 1.53 -11.35 -5.19
CA THR A 310 2.71 -12.22 -5.31
C THR A 310 3.39 -11.98 -6.63
N SER A 311 4.71 -12.04 -6.61
CA SER A 311 5.53 -11.87 -7.81
C SER A 311 6.81 -12.66 -7.63
N THR A 312 6.96 -13.73 -8.40
CA THR A 312 8.26 -14.38 -8.60
C THR A 312 9.03 -13.57 -9.64
N GLU A 313 10.29 -13.23 -9.37
CA GLU A 313 11.18 -12.62 -10.39
C GLU A 313 11.45 -13.57 -11.57
#